data_AF-A0A947EYL6-F1
#
_entry.id   AF-A0A947EYL6-F1
#
_cell.length_a   1.000
_cell.length_b   1.000
_cell.length_c   1.000
_cell.angle_alpha   90.00
_cell.angle_beta   90.00
_cell.angle_gamma   90.00
#
_symmetry.space_group_name_H-M   'P 1'
#
loop_
_entity.id
_entity.type
_entity.pdbx_description
1 polymer ?
#
loop_
_entity_poly.entity_id
_entity_poly.type
_entity_poly.pdbx_seq_one_letter_code
_entity_poly.pdbx_strand_id
1 'polypeptide(L)' 'DMRYADIAYFPDIASRIQEWSREEHMGMIAMINCRHGFFSNLLREPVVKRIAFHADVPFLVLPEIL' A
#
# COMPACT_ATOMS: atom_id res chain seq x y z
N ASP A 1 -16.18 8.20 9.37
CA ASP A 1 -15.25 7.60 10.35
C ASP A 1 -13.98 7.13 9.69
N MET A 2 -12.84 7.40 10.33
CA MET A 2 -11.53 6.90 9.89
C MET A 2 -11.31 5.54 10.55
N ARG A 3 -11.19 4.47 9.76
CA ARG A 3 -10.96 3.10 10.26
C ARG A 3 -9.46 2.79 10.14
N TYR A 4 -8.88 2.28 11.23
CA TYR A 4 -7.49 1.83 11.28
C TYR A 4 -7.44 0.29 11.27
N ALA A 5 -6.54 -0.28 10.49
CA ALA A 5 -6.26 -1.71 10.49
C ALA A 5 -4.74 -1.94 10.62
N ASP A 6 -4.35 -2.81 11.54
CA ASP A 6 -2.99 -3.32 11.61
C ASP A 6 -2.86 -4.49 10.63
N ILE A 7 -2.01 -4.35 9.62
CA ILE A 7 -1.82 -5.36 8.59
C ILE A 7 -0.49 -6.06 8.85
N ALA A 8 -0.56 -7.30 9.32
CA ALA A 8 0.60 -8.15 9.47
C ALA A 8 1.35 -8.26 8.14
N TYR A 9 2.67 -8.15 8.21
CA TYR A 9 3.55 -7.99 7.05
C TYR A 9 3.65 -9.24 6.14
N PHE A 10 3.00 -10.35 6.48
CA PHE A 10 3.29 -11.68 5.94
C PHE A 10 2.04 -12.39 5.41
N PRO A 11 2.09 -13.07 4.25
CA PRO A 11 3.18 -13.16 3.27
C PRO A 11 3.09 -12.11 2.15
N ASP A 12 2.01 -11.33 2.08
CA ASP A 12 1.74 -10.46 0.94
C ASP A 12 0.91 -9.22 1.30
N ILE A 13 1.62 -8.17 1.70
CA ILE A 13 1.01 -6.88 2.04
C ILE A 13 0.25 -6.24 0.88
N ALA A 14 0.67 -6.47 -0.38
CA ALA A 14 0.00 -5.89 -1.55
C ALA A 14 -1.40 -6.49 -1.72
N SER A 15 -1.51 -7.82 -1.64
CA SER A 15 -2.82 -8.50 -1.73
C SER A 15 -3.72 -8.13 -0.56
N ARG A 16 -3.17 -8.00 0.66
CA ARG A 16 -3.94 -7.55 1.82
C ARG A 16 -4.48 -6.13 1.68
N ILE A 17 -3.68 -5.19 1.16
CA ILE A 17 -4.14 -3.83 0.88
C ILE A 17 -5.27 -3.84 -0.16
N GLN A 18 -5.16 -4.67 -1.20
CA GLN A 18 -6.18 -4.81 -2.23
C GLN A 18 -7.49 -5.39 -1.69
N GLU A 19 -7.42 -6.50 -0.95
CA GLU A 19 -8.59 -7.12 -0.32
C GLU A 19 -9.29 -6.14 0.61
N TRP A 20 -8.53 -5.45 1.46
CA TRP A 20 -9.09 -4.49 2.39
C TRP A 20 -9.73 -3.28 1.68
N SER A 21 -9.10 -2.79 0.60
CA SER A 21 -9.69 -1.73 -0.22
C SER A 21 -11.04 -2.13 -0.83
N ARG A 22 -11.21 -3.41 -1.20
CA ARG A 22 -12.47 -3.95 -1.73
C ARG A 22 -13.52 -4.15 -0.64
N GLU A 23 -13.13 -4.74 0.49
CA GLU A 23 -13.99 -4.98 1.66
C GLU A 23 -14.59 -3.68 2.20
N GLU A 24 -13.78 -2.62 2.23
CA GLU A 24 -14.18 -1.30 2.75
C GLU A 24 -14.71 -0.37 1.65
N HIS A 25 -14.84 -0.84 0.40
CA HIS A 25 -15.28 -0.04 -0.73
C HIS A 25 -14.55 1.31 -0.87
N MET A 26 -13.23 1.30 -0.67
CA MET A 26 -12.41 2.51 -0.76
C MET A 26 -12.38 3.04 -2.19
N GLY A 27 -12.48 4.35 -2.37
CA GLY A 27 -12.44 4.97 -3.71
C GLY A 27 -11.04 5.28 -4.24
N MET A 28 -10.00 5.15 -3.39
CA MET A 28 -8.61 5.44 -3.72
C MET A 28 -7.68 4.81 -2.69
N ILE A 29 -6.50 4.38 -3.13
CA ILE A 29 -5.40 3.98 -2.27
C ILE A 29 -4.32 5.07 -2.30
N ALA A 30 -3.88 5.54 -1.14
CA ALA A 30 -2.74 6.47 -1.02
C ALA A 30 -1.65 5.84 -0.14
N MET A 31 -0.41 5.81 -0.64
CA MET A 31 0.73 5.23 0.07
C MET A 31 1.86 6.24 0.20
N ILE A 32 2.40 6.38 1.41
CA ILE A 32 3.57 7.21 1.68
C ILE A 32 4.82 6.33 1.60
N ASN A 33 5.79 6.76 0.81
CA ASN A 33 7.06 6.07 0.65
C ASN A 33 8.06 6.54 1.73
N CYS A 34 8.28 5.77 2.80
CA CYS A 34 9.26 6.08 3.86
C CYS A 34 10.65 5.51 3.54
N ARG A 35 11.74 6.30 3.58
CA ARG A 35 13.11 5.85 3.29
C ARG A 35 13.83 5.25 4.50
N HIS A 36 13.41 5.54 5.73
CA HIS A 36 14.17 5.18 6.90
C HIS A 36 13.75 3.85 7.54
N GLY A 37 14.58 2.83 7.29
CA GLY A 37 14.60 1.59 8.06
C GLY A 37 14.08 0.39 7.26
N PHE A 38 14.97 -0.53 6.91
CA PHE A 38 14.70 -1.90 6.46
C PHE A 38 13.99 -2.15 5.10
N PHE A 39 13.09 -1.28 4.63
CA PHE A 39 12.22 -1.60 3.49
C PHE A 39 12.52 -0.85 2.18
N SER A 40 13.55 0.00 2.17
CA SER A 40 13.87 0.92 1.07
C SER A 40 14.07 0.24 -0.30
N ASN A 41 14.56 -1.00 -0.30
CA ASN A 41 14.95 -1.71 -1.54
C ASN A 41 14.04 -2.91 -1.86
N LEU A 42 13.46 -3.58 -0.86
CA LEU A 42 12.71 -4.83 -1.05
C LEU A 42 11.19 -4.62 -1.18
N LEU A 43 10.62 -3.61 -0.51
CA LEU A 43 9.20 -3.28 -0.63
C LEU A 43 8.90 -2.25 -1.68
N ARG A 44 9.79 -1.27 -1.79
CA ARG A 44 9.46 -0.02 -2.46
C ARG A 44 9.08 -0.23 -3.91
N GLU A 45 9.84 -1.01 -4.65
CA GLU A 45 9.55 -1.26 -6.06
C GLU A 45 8.61 -2.46 -6.26
N PRO A 46 8.80 -3.62 -5.60
CA PRO A 46 7.95 -4.78 -5.82
C PRO A 46 6.51 -4.61 -5.33
N VAL A 47 6.28 -3.99 -4.16
CA VAL A 47 4.91 -3.79 -3.64
C VAL A 47 4.19 -2.67 -4.36
N VAL A 48 4.84 -1.52 -4.60
CA VAL A 48 4.26 -0.45 -5.42
C VAL A 48 3.86 -0.99 -6.79
N LYS A 49 4.76 -1.71 -7.48
CA LYS A 49 4.44 -2.29 -8.79
C LYS A 49 3.27 -3.25 -8.69
N ARG A 50 3.27 -4.17 -7.72
CA ARG A 50 2.19 -5.16 -7.60
C ARG A 50 0.83 -4.52 -7.33
N ILE A 51 0.78 -3.50 -6.46
CA ILE A 51 -0.43 -2.71 -6.22
C ILE A 51 -0.82 -1.97 -7.51
N ALA A 52 0.10 -1.25 -8.16
CA ALA A 52 -0.19 -0.51 -9.38
C ALA A 52 -0.70 -1.39 -10.54
N PHE A 53 -0.25 -2.64 -10.66
CA PHE A 53 -0.71 -3.57 -11.68
C PHE A 53 -2.10 -4.19 -11.41
N HIS A 54 -2.54 -4.24 -10.15
CA HIS A 54 -3.76 -4.97 -9.76
C HIS A 54 -4.78 -4.11 -9.01
N ALA A 55 -4.51 -2.82 -8.80
CA ALA A 55 -5.43 -1.93 -8.14
C ALA A 55 -6.65 -1.67 -9.02
N ASP A 56 -7.83 -1.95 -8.47
CA ASP A 56 -9.11 -1.66 -9.12
C ASP A 56 -9.52 -0.18 -8.95
N VAL A 57 -8.79 0.56 -8.11
CA VAL A 57 -9.05 1.97 -7.78
C VAL A 57 -7.81 2.81 -7.99
N PRO A 58 -7.95 4.14 -8.21
CA PRO A 58 -6.80 5.03 -8.33
C PRO A 58 -5.79 4.84 -7.20
N PHE A 59 -4.52 4.77 -7.57
CA PHE A 59 -3.41 4.56 -6.65
C PHE A 59 -2.45 5.75 -6.67
N LEU A 60 -2.32 6.43 -5.54
CA LEU A 60 -1.44 7.57 -5.34
C LEU A 60 -0.24 7.17 -4.48
N VAL A 61 0.97 7.38 -5.01
CA VAL A 61 2.21 7.21 -4.24
C VAL A 61 2.79 8.57 -3.92
N LEU A 62 2.84 8.91 -2.65
CA LEU A 62 3.45 10.13 -2.15
C LEU A 62 4.94 9.87 -1.85
N PRO A 63 5.86 10.67 -2.41
CA PRO A 63 7.24 10.62 -1.97
C PRO A 63 7.32 11.08 -0.51
N GLU A 64 8.28 10.54 0.24
CA GLU A 64 8.66 11.13 1.52
C GLU A 64 8.98 12.61 1.32
N ILE A 65 8.24 13.49 1.98
CA ILE A 65 8.67 14.87 2.17
C ILE A 65 9.74 14.79 3.26
N LEU A 66 10.96 15.20 2.92
CA LEU A 66 12.10 15.31 3.85
C LEU A 66 11.74 16.21 5.04
#